data_AF-A0A951JJM4-F1
#
_entry.id   AF-A0A951JJM4-F1
#
_cell.length_a   1.000
_cell.length_b   1.000
_cell.length_c   1.000
_cell.angle_alpha   90.00
_cell.angle_beta   90.00
_cell.angle_gamma   90.00
#
_symmetry.space_group_name_H-M   'P 1'
#
loop_
_entity.id
_entity.type
_entity.pdbx_description
1 polymer ?
#
loop_
_entity_poly.entity_id
_entity_poly.type
_entity_poly.pdbx_seq_one_letter_code
_entity_poly.pdbx_strand_id
1 'polypeptide(L)'
;MTLLLLSLLLALLAAGYVVRPLVDRRDALLVDVAPGAVLDAEARRRVALASLKELEYDYLGGKLDDTDYRAQKERLSVEALAAMRAAEAVGDPAAVGDAGREAAGPDRHACGFLNPPLSRFCAGCGARLR
;
A
#
# COMPACT_ATOMS: atom_id res chain seq x y z
N MET A 1 9.00 37.72 35.75
CA MET A 1 8.44 37.90 34.41
C MET A 1 9.27 37.21 33.33
N THR A 2 10.59 37.44 33.28
CA THR A 2 11.52 36.79 32.33
C THR A 2 11.55 35.27 32.42
N LEU A 3 11.53 34.69 33.62
CA LEU A 3 11.49 33.23 33.81
C LEU A 3 10.19 32.58 33.29
N LEU A 4 9.05 33.27 33.44
CA LEU A 4 7.76 32.81 32.91
C LEU A 4 7.71 32.88 31.38
N LEU A 5 8.33 33.91 30.80
CA LEU A 5 8.46 34.03 29.34
C LEU A 5 9.37 32.94 28.77
N LEU A 6 10.48 32.64 29.45
CA LEU A 6 11.42 31.58 29.06
C LEU A 6 10.77 30.20 29.11
N SER A 7 10.04 29.88 30.18
CA SER A 7 9.36 28.59 30.30
C SER A 7 8.24 28.43 29.26
N LEU A 8 7.47 29.49 29.00
CA LEU A 8 6.42 29.48 27.99
C LEU A 8 7.00 29.29 26.57
N LEU A 9 8.09 29.99 26.24
CA LEU A 9 8.77 29.84 24.95
C LEU A 9 9.27 28.41 24.75
N LEU A 10 9.89 27.82 25.78
CA LEU A 10 10.43 26.46 25.72
C LEU A 10 9.30 25.43 25.54
N ALA A 11 8.18 25.62 26.24
CA ALA A 11 7.00 24.76 26.10
C ALA A 11 6.42 24.81 24.68
N LEU A 12 6.34 26.00 24.07
CA LEU A 12 5.86 26.16 22.69
C LEU A 12 6.80 25.53 21.67
N LEU A 13 8.12 25.65 21.86
CA LEU A 13 9.12 24.99 21.02
C LEU A 13 9.03 23.47 21.10
N ALA A 14 8.90 22.92 22.30
CA ALA A 14 8.74 21.48 22.50
C ALA A 14 7.42 20.96 21.89
N ALA A 15 6.31 21.67 22.11
CA ALA A 15 5.02 21.35 21.50
C ALA A 15 5.12 21.41 19.96
N GLY A 16 5.74 22.46 19.42
CA GLY A 16 5.99 22.60 17.99
C GLY A 16 6.85 21.47 17.43
N TYR A 17 7.91 21.07 18.13
CA TYR A 17 8.78 19.97 17.72
C TYR A 17 8.04 18.62 17.66
N VAL A 18 7.11 18.37 18.60
CA VAL A 18 6.29 17.14 18.62
C VAL A 18 5.17 17.19 17.57
N VAL A 19 4.54 18.34 17.37
CA VAL A 19 3.43 18.52 16.41
C VAL A 19 3.93 18.54 14.97
N ARG A 20 5.12 19.10 14.72
CA ARG A 20 5.72 19.22 13.38
C ARG A 20 5.76 17.90 12.59
N PRO A 21 6.32 16.78 13.09
CA PRO A 21 6.31 15.51 12.35
C PRO A 21 4.90 14.95 12.11
N LEU A 22 3.92 15.38 12.90
CA LEU A 22 2.52 14.97 12.74
C LEU A 22 1.81 15.78 11.64
N VAL A 23 2.17 17.05 11.48
CA VAL A 23 1.67 17.93 10.40
C VAL A 23 2.37 17.59 9.08
N ASP A 24 3.70 17.46 9.08
CA ASP A 24 4.47 17.10 7.89
C ASP A 24 4.01 15.74 7.30
N ARG A 25 3.62 14.78 8.16
CA ARG A 25 3.00 13.50 7.71
C ARG A 25 1.59 13.65 7.17
N ARG A 26 0.79 14.59 7.70
CA ARG A 26 -0.58 14.83 7.22
C ARG A 26 -0.57 15.47 5.84
N ASP A 27 0.34 16.41 5.60
CA ASP A 27 0.46 17.07 4.31
C ASP A 27 0.93 16.08 3.23
N ALA A 28 1.84 15.15 3.57
CA ALA A 28 2.21 14.04 2.70
C ALA A 28 1.01 13.09 2.42
N LEU A 29 0.17 12.81 3.43
CA LEU A 29 -1.02 11.95 3.26
C LEU A 29 -2.12 12.60 2.41
N LEU A 30 -2.26 13.92 2.48
CA LEU A 30 -3.27 14.70 1.74
C LEU A 30 -2.89 14.91 0.28
N VAL A 31 -1.60 14.85 -0.05
CA VAL A 31 -1.10 14.99 -1.42
C VAL A 31 -1.19 13.66 -2.20
N ASP A 32 -1.06 12.49 -1.56
CA ASP A 32 -0.87 11.25 -2.33
C ASP A 32 -2.07 10.34 -2.52
N VAL A 33 -3.08 10.24 -1.65
CA VAL A 33 -4.26 9.41 -1.97
C VAL A 33 -5.48 9.95 -1.24
N ALA A 34 -6.48 10.44 -1.98
CA ALA A 34 -7.78 10.75 -1.40
C ALA A 34 -8.28 9.52 -0.63
N PRO A 35 -8.68 9.62 0.65
CA PRO A 35 -9.07 8.47 1.48
C PRO A 35 -10.13 7.55 0.85
N GLY A 36 -10.94 8.07 -0.08
CA GLY A 36 -11.90 7.30 -0.87
C GLY A 36 -11.25 6.39 -1.92
N ALA A 37 -10.11 6.75 -2.50
CA ALA A 37 -9.50 6.03 -3.61
C ALA A 37 -8.97 4.64 -3.22
N VAL A 38 -8.49 4.45 -1.97
CA VAL A 38 -8.11 3.14 -1.43
C VAL A 38 -9.34 2.24 -1.29
N LEU A 39 -10.40 2.77 -0.70
CA LEU A 39 -11.67 2.06 -0.49
C LEU A 39 -12.33 1.72 -1.83
N ASP A 40 -12.27 2.62 -2.80
CA ASP A 40 -12.82 2.44 -4.15
C ASP A 40 -12.01 1.42 -4.97
N ALA A 41 -10.69 1.37 -4.80
CA ALA A 41 -9.84 0.36 -5.46
C ALA A 41 -10.11 -1.05 -4.88
N GLU A 42 -10.20 -1.16 -3.55
CA GLU A 42 -10.52 -2.42 -2.87
C GLU A 42 -11.95 -2.90 -3.17
N ALA A 43 -12.91 -1.98 -3.27
CA ALA A 43 -14.28 -2.29 -3.69
C ALA A 43 -14.32 -2.83 -5.13
N ARG A 44 -13.61 -2.19 -6.07
CA ARG A 44 -13.49 -2.66 -7.46
C ARG A 44 -12.88 -4.04 -7.56
N ARG A 45 -11.83 -4.32 -6.76
CA ARG A 45 -11.22 -5.66 -6.66
C ARG A 45 -12.25 -6.71 -6.22
N ARG A 46 -13.05 -6.43 -5.19
CA ARG A 46 -14.07 -7.37 -4.70
C ARG A 46 -15.14 -7.67 -5.74
N VAL A 47 -15.60 -6.65 -6.47
CA VAL A 47 -16.60 -6.81 -7.54
C VAL A 47 -16.04 -7.69 -8.67
N ALA A 48 -14.82 -7.44 -9.12
CA ALA A 48 -14.20 -8.22 -10.20
C ALA A 48 -13.93 -9.69 -9.81
N LEU A 49 -13.63 -9.96 -8.53
CA LEU A 49 -13.48 -11.34 -8.04
C LEU A 49 -14.84 -12.04 -7.87
N ALA A 50 -15.88 -11.29 -7.46
CA ALA A 50 -17.22 -11.83 -7.34
C ALA A 50 -17.79 -12.25 -8.71
N SER A 51 -17.57 -11.46 -9.76
CA SER A 51 -18.02 -11.79 -11.12
C SER A 51 -17.35 -13.03 -11.69
N LEU A 52 -16.05 -13.24 -11.45
CA LEU A 52 -15.36 -14.47 -11.82
C LEU A 52 -15.94 -15.70 -11.12
N LYS A 53 -16.24 -15.56 -9.82
CA LYS A 53 -16.83 -16.62 -9.01
C LYS A 53 -18.25 -16.98 -9.49
N GLU A 54 -19.06 -15.98 -9.84
CA GLU A 54 -20.41 -16.18 -10.37
C GLU A 54 -20.39 -16.88 -11.73
N LEU A 55 -19.46 -16.50 -12.63
CA LEU A 55 -19.25 -17.19 -13.91
C LEU A 55 -18.93 -18.68 -13.72
N GLU A 56 -18.09 -19.02 -12.74
CA GLU A 56 -17.77 -20.42 -12.41
C GLU A 56 -18.98 -21.19 -11.89
N TYR A 57 -19.85 -20.55 -11.09
CA TYR A 57 -21.09 -21.19 -10.66
C TYR A 57 -22.08 -21.39 -11.80
N ASP A 58 -22.19 -20.45 -12.73
CA ASP A 58 -23.10 -20.59 -13.87
C ASP A 58 -22.63 -21.70 -14.84
N TYR A 59 -21.32 -21.87 -15.02
CA TYR A 59 -20.76 -23.00 -15.75
C TYR A 59 -21.02 -24.33 -15.05
N LEU A 60 -20.72 -24.43 -13.75
CA LEU A 60 -20.99 -25.65 -12.97
C LEU A 60 -22.49 -25.98 -12.88
N GLY A 61 -23.34 -24.95 -12.92
CA GLY A 61 -24.80 -25.08 -12.97
C GLY A 61 -25.35 -25.49 -14.34
N GLY A 62 -24.49 -25.63 -15.36
CA GLY A 62 -24.88 -26.01 -16.71
C GLY A 62 -25.64 -24.95 -17.49
N LYS A 63 -25.63 -23.68 -17.02
CA LYS A 63 -26.27 -22.55 -17.73
C LYS A 63 -25.41 -22.02 -18.88
N LEU A 64 -24.12 -22.36 -18.88
CA LEU A 64 -23.14 -21.88 -19.82
C LEU A 64 -22.45 -23.06 -20.49
N ASP A 65 -22.27 -23.00 -21.80
CA ASP A 65 -21.44 -23.96 -22.50
C ASP A 65 -19.94 -23.66 -22.32
N ASP A 66 -19.09 -24.66 -22.61
CA ASP A 66 -17.64 -24.55 -22.40
C ASP A 66 -17.00 -23.44 -23.26
N THR A 67 -17.47 -23.26 -24.49
CA THR A 67 -16.99 -22.22 -25.40
C THR A 67 -17.25 -20.81 -24.87
N ASP A 68 -18.47 -20.55 -24.41
CA ASP A 68 -18.90 -19.28 -23.84
C ASP A 68 -18.24 -19.03 -22.47
N TYR A 69 -18.08 -20.09 -21.67
CA TYR A 69 -17.34 -20.02 -20.41
C TYR A 69 -15.90 -19.56 -20.61
N ARG A 70 -15.16 -20.20 -21.54
CA ARG A 70 -13.76 -19.82 -21.76
C ARG A 70 -13.62 -18.40 -22.29
N ALA A 71 -14.49 -18.00 -23.22
CA ALA A 71 -14.48 -16.65 -23.77
C ALA A 71 -14.76 -15.57 -22.71
N GLN A 72 -15.70 -15.84 -21.78
CA GLN A 72 -16.00 -14.92 -20.68
C GLN A 72 -14.91 -14.92 -19.62
N LYS A 73 -14.36 -16.09 -19.27
CA LYS A 73 -13.30 -16.24 -18.28
C LYS A 73 -12.05 -15.44 -18.65
N GLU A 74 -11.65 -15.48 -19.92
CA GLU A 74 -10.49 -14.74 -20.40
C GLU A 74 -10.67 -13.23 -20.20
N ARG A 75 -11.81 -12.66 -20.63
CA ARG A 75 -12.10 -11.22 -20.48
C ARG A 75 -12.14 -10.80 -19.01
N LEU A 76 -12.88 -11.52 -18.18
CA LEU A 76 -13.04 -11.21 -16.75
C LEU A 76 -11.73 -11.36 -15.98
N SER A 77 -10.86 -12.30 -16.38
CA SER A 77 -9.55 -12.48 -15.75
C SER A 77 -8.62 -11.29 -15.98
N VAL A 78 -8.67 -10.67 -17.17
CA VAL A 78 -7.90 -9.45 -17.48
C VAL A 78 -8.38 -8.27 -16.64
N GLU A 79 -9.70 -8.11 -16.51
CA GLU A 79 -10.31 -7.06 -15.69
C GLU A 79 -9.99 -7.24 -14.20
N ALA A 80 -10.12 -8.46 -13.68
CA ALA A 80 -9.77 -8.77 -12.29
C ALA A 80 -8.29 -8.52 -12.00
N LEU A 81 -7.40 -8.90 -12.92
CA LEU A 81 -5.96 -8.66 -12.78
C LEU A 81 -5.63 -7.15 -12.79
N ALA A 82 -6.30 -6.36 -13.62
CA ALA A 82 -6.16 -4.91 -13.63
C ALA A 82 -6.65 -4.28 -12.31
N ALA A 83 -7.80 -4.74 -11.79
CA ALA A 83 -8.34 -4.28 -10.52
C ALA A 83 -7.43 -4.64 -9.32
N MET A 84 -6.82 -5.84 -9.33
CA MET A 84 -5.86 -6.25 -8.30
C MET A 84 -4.61 -5.37 -8.30
N ARG A 85 -4.03 -5.09 -9.46
CA ARG A 85 -2.87 -4.19 -9.58
C ARG A 85 -3.18 -2.77 -9.12
N ALA A 86 -4.37 -2.27 -9.44
CA ALA A 86 -4.80 -0.94 -9.00
C ALA A 86 -4.98 -0.87 -7.47
N ALA A 87 -5.48 -1.92 -6.83
CA ALA A 87 -5.60 -2.01 -5.38
C ALA A 87 -4.23 -2.14 -4.70
N GLU A 88 -3.31 -2.92 -5.27
CA GLU A 88 -1.94 -3.07 -4.76
C GLU A 88 -1.13 -1.77 -4.88
N ALA A 89 -1.24 -1.06 -6.00
CA ALA A 89 -0.54 0.22 -6.21
C ALA A 89 -0.99 1.31 -5.24
N VAL A 90 -2.26 1.28 -4.80
CA VAL A 90 -2.82 2.24 -3.84
C VAL A 90 -2.53 1.82 -2.39
N GLY A 91 -2.29 0.53 -2.16
CA GLY A 91 -1.98 -0.05 -0.86
C GLY A 91 -0.49 -0.13 -0.51
N ASP A 92 0.42 0.26 -1.41
CA ASP A 92 1.87 0.21 -1.18
C ASP A 92 2.41 1.54 -0.60
N PRO A 93 2.67 1.61 0.73
CA PRO A 93 3.31 2.76 1.33
C PRO A 93 4.79 2.92 0.95
N ALA A 94 5.40 1.97 0.21
CA ALA A 94 6.79 2.07 -0.23
C ALA A 94 7.00 3.03 -1.41
N ALA A 95 5.94 3.45 -2.11
CA ALA A 95 6.04 4.38 -3.25
C ALA A 95 6.13 5.86 -2.85
N VAL A 96 5.78 6.22 -1.60
CA VAL A 96 5.74 7.62 -1.11
C VAL A 96 6.85 7.94 -0.10
N GLY A 97 7.88 7.12 -0.07
CA GLY A 97 8.96 7.18 0.91
C GLY A 97 10.33 7.50 0.33
N ASP A 98 10.48 8.48 -0.55
CA ASP A 98 11.83 8.99 -0.85
C ASP A 98 11.87 10.46 -1.26
N ALA A 99 11.92 11.33 -0.26
CA ALA A 99 12.53 12.64 -0.40
C ALA A 99 13.30 12.95 0.89
N GLY A 100 14.46 12.30 1.04
CA GLY A 100 15.47 12.80 1.98
C GLY A 100 16.17 11.78 2.86
N ARG A 101 16.46 10.56 2.38
CA ARG A 101 17.46 9.76 3.06
C ARG A 101 18.30 8.97 2.07
N GLU A 102 19.55 9.41 1.93
CA GLU A 102 20.60 8.73 1.16
C GLU A 102 20.53 7.22 1.39
N ALA A 103 19.98 6.53 0.40
CA ALA A 103 19.81 5.10 0.41
C ALA A 103 21.19 4.45 0.26
N ALA A 104 21.66 3.81 1.32
CA ALA A 104 22.55 2.66 1.14
C ALA A 104 21.83 1.66 0.20
N GLY A 105 22.56 1.04 -0.72
CA GLY A 105 21.96 0.16 -1.72
C GLY A 105 21.19 -1.02 -1.10
N PRO A 106 20.27 -1.66 -1.84
CA PRO A 106 19.51 -2.81 -1.34
C PRO A 106 20.44 -4.00 -1.08
N ASP A 107 20.49 -4.46 0.17
CA ASP A 107 21.27 -5.63 0.56
C ASP A 107 20.53 -6.90 0.13
N ARG A 108 21.16 -7.67 -0.76
CA ARG A 108 20.68 -9.01 -1.13
C ARG A 108 20.99 -9.97 0.02
N HIS A 109 19.96 -10.55 0.61
CA HIS A 109 20.13 -11.58 1.63
C HIS A 109 20.53 -12.93 1.00
N ALA A 110 21.16 -13.81 1.78
CA ALA A 110 21.55 -15.16 1.34
C ALA A 110 20.39 -16.01 0.82
N CYS A 111 19.15 -15.70 1.22
CA CYS A 111 17.94 -16.36 0.70
C CYS A 111 17.49 -15.85 -0.69
N GLY A 112 18.21 -14.88 -1.28
CA GLY A 112 17.90 -14.30 -2.59
C GLY A 112 16.91 -13.13 -2.57
N PHE A 113 16.35 -12.77 -1.41
CA PHE A 113 15.43 -11.64 -1.29
C PHE A 113 16.20 -10.31 -1.21
N LEU A 114 15.75 -9.31 -1.95
CA LEU A 114 16.27 -7.94 -1.93
C LEU A 114 15.52 -7.16 -0.86
N ASN A 115 16.23 -6.68 0.16
CA ASN A 115 15.62 -5.89 1.21
C ASN A 115 15.95 -4.40 1.02
N PRO A 116 15.01 -3.49 1.36
CA PRO A 116 15.30 -2.06 1.41
C PRO A 116 16.41 -1.76 2.42
N PRO A 117 17.18 -0.68 2.24
CA PRO A 117 18.15 -0.27 3.24
C PRO A 117 17.52 -0.10 4.63
N LEU A 118 18.29 -0.41 5.67
CA LEU A 118 17.91 -0.31 7.10
C LEU A 118 16.86 -1.35 7.59
N SER A 119 16.52 -2.36 6.78
CA SER A 119 15.71 -3.48 7.26
C SER A 119 16.43 -4.29 8.33
N ARG A 120 15.83 -4.46 9.52
CA ARG A 120 16.41 -5.29 10.61
C ARG A 120 16.21 -6.79 10.40
N PHE A 121 15.23 -7.15 9.57
CA PHE A 121 14.85 -8.53 9.26
C PHE A 121 14.57 -8.66 7.77
N CYS A 122 14.85 -9.84 7.22
CA CYS A 122 14.56 -10.19 5.84
C CYS A 122 13.06 -10.41 5.63
N ALA A 123 12.43 -9.70 4.70
CA ALA A 123 11.01 -9.87 4.41
C ALA A 123 10.68 -11.18 3.69
N GLY A 124 11.65 -11.83 3.05
CA GLY A 124 11.46 -13.12 2.38
C GLY A 124 11.52 -14.34 3.30
N CYS A 125 12.39 -14.34 4.30
CA CYS A 125 12.62 -15.50 5.17
C CYS A 125 12.58 -15.22 6.68
N GLY A 126 12.40 -13.98 7.10
CA GLY A 126 12.31 -13.58 8.52
C GLY A 126 13.64 -13.57 9.29
N ALA A 127 14.77 -13.93 8.67
CA ALA A 127 16.08 -13.92 9.33
C ALA A 127 16.54 -12.48 9.65
N ARG A 128 17.32 -12.29 10.73
CA ARG A 128 17.92 -10.98 11.04
C ARG A 128 18.99 -10.63 10.01
N LEU A 129 18.91 -9.41 9.50
CA LEU A 129 19.96 -8.80 8.68
C LEU A 129 20.94 -8.12 9.66
N ARG A 130 22.25 -8.33 9.44
CA ARG A 130 23.30 -7.82 10.33
C ARG A 130 23.48 -6.32 10.17
#